data_AF-A0A1B5FMG2-F1
#
_entry.id   AF-A0A1B5FMG2-F1
#
_cell.length_a   1.000
_cell.length_b   1.000
_cell.length_c   1.000
_cell.angle_alpha   90.00
_cell.angle_beta   90.00
_cell.angle_gamma   90.00
#
_symmetry.space_group_name_H-M   'P 1'
#
loop_
_entity.id
_entity.type
_entity.pdbx_description
1 polymer ?
#
loop_
_entity_poly.entity_id
_entity_poly.type
_entity_poly.pdbx_seq_one_letter_code
_entity_poly.pdbx_strand_id
1 'polypeptide(L)'
;ATLALAQKDIKRSLAYSTMSQLGYIILALGIGSYRTALFHLITHAYSKALLFLGAGSIIHSIEPIVGYSPDKSQNLVLMGGLTKYIPITRTTFLLGTLSLCGIPPFACFWSKDEILSDSWLYSTTFGIIAYFTAGLTAFYMFRVYLLTFDGYLRFHFQDYSNSKTGLSYSITLWGKNTSNRPNSNINFSISTIQKKVFFFSKKKKNSVRNKICDFHFYFGKKYTSKYPNELDNTMLFPLLILVIFTMFIGVIGIHFDESTIGPDLLSKWLTSSKTFLVENSNKNLNSYTFLQ
;
A
#
# COMPACT_ATOMS: atom_id res chain seq x y z
N ALA A 1 3.04 16.08 -2.92
CA ALA A 1 2.54 16.13 -1.52
C ALA A 1 1.05 16.48 -1.41
N THR A 2 0.58 17.61 -1.94
CA THR A 2 -0.81 18.11 -1.75
C THR A 2 -1.89 17.13 -2.21
N LEU A 3 -1.70 16.44 -3.34
CA LEU A 3 -2.62 15.40 -3.82
C LEU A 3 -2.79 14.23 -2.82
N ALA A 4 -1.75 13.88 -2.06
CA ALA A 4 -1.82 12.80 -1.07
C ALA A 4 -2.74 13.16 0.11
N LEU A 5 -2.90 14.45 0.42
CA LEU A 5 -3.79 14.91 1.50
C LEU A 5 -5.26 14.70 1.20
N ALA A 6 -5.66 14.88 -0.06
CA ALA A 6 -7.04 14.71 -0.48
C ALA A 6 -7.38 13.23 -0.76
N GLN A 7 -6.37 12.35 -0.86
CA GLN A 7 -6.60 10.99 -1.27
C GLN A 7 -7.35 10.19 -0.21
N LYS A 8 -8.33 9.39 -0.67
CA LYS A 8 -9.12 8.47 0.14
C LYS A 8 -8.57 7.04 0.10
N ASP A 9 -7.86 6.64 -0.94
CA ASP A 9 -7.32 5.27 -1.04
C ASP A 9 -5.92 5.18 -0.43
N ILE A 10 -5.70 4.17 0.42
CA ILE A 10 -4.43 3.98 1.12
C ILE A 10 -3.26 3.78 0.15
N LYS A 11 -3.41 2.90 -0.86
CA LYS A 11 -2.36 2.60 -1.86
C LYS A 11 -2.04 3.82 -2.72
N ARG A 12 -3.06 4.57 -3.12
CA ARG A 12 -2.86 5.77 -3.94
C ARG A 12 -2.23 6.91 -3.15
N SER A 13 -2.57 7.05 -1.87
CA SER A 13 -1.89 7.99 -0.97
C SER A 13 -0.40 7.64 -0.84
N LEU A 14 -0.08 6.35 -0.66
CA LEU A 14 1.30 5.87 -0.64
C LEU A 14 2.02 6.09 -1.99
N ALA A 15 1.35 5.94 -3.14
CA ALA A 15 1.94 6.25 -4.44
C ALA A 15 2.23 7.75 -4.64
N TYR A 16 1.32 8.64 -4.25
CA TYR A 16 1.60 10.08 -4.33
C TYR A 16 2.73 10.52 -3.40
N SER A 17 2.91 9.81 -2.29
CA SER A 17 4.03 10.07 -1.41
C SER A 17 5.38 9.58 -1.94
N THR A 18 5.44 8.54 -2.80
CA THR A 18 6.70 8.19 -3.51
C THR A 18 7.03 9.23 -4.57
N MET A 19 6.02 9.72 -5.31
CA MET A 19 6.22 10.81 -6.27
C MET A 19 6.79 12.07 -5.61
N SER A 20 6.27 12.41 -4.42
CA SER A 20 6.79 13.55 -3.65
C SER A 20 8.22 13.37 -3.16
N GLN A 21 8.57 12.16 -2.71
CA GLN A 21 9.92 11.85 -2.20
C GLN A 21 10.94 11.71 -3.32
N LEU A 22 10.56 11.18 -4.49
CA LEU A 22 11.41 11.23 -5.68
C LEU A 22 11.71 12.67 -6.10
N GLY A 23 10.73 13.57 -6.02
CA GLY A 23 10.97 15.01 -6.21
C GLY A 23 11.98 15.58 -5.22
N TYR A 24 11.92 15.17 -3.95
CA TYR A 24 12.89 15.57 -2.91
C TYR A 24 14.30 15.04 -3.20
N ILE A 25 14.43 13.79 -3.68
CA ILE A 25 15.72 13.20 -4.09
C ILE A 25 16.29 13.92 -5.32
N ILE A 26 15.44 14.23 -6.31
CA ILE A 26 15.87 14.94 -7.52
C ILE A 26 16.33 16.36 -7.17
N LEU A 27 15.71 17.02 -6.20
CA LEU A 27 16.18 18.31 -5.69
C LEU A 27 17.60 18.19 -5.11
N ALA A 28 17.87 17.19 -4.27
CA ALA A 28 19.20 16.94 -3.71
C ALA A 28 20.26 16.70 -4.81
N LEU A 29 19.91 15.92 -5.84
CA LEU A 29 20.76 15.70 -7.02
C LEU A 29 21.02 17.00 -7.80
N GLY A 30 20.00 17.86 -7.93
CA GLY A 30 20.11 19.14 -8.63
C GLY A 30 21.03 20.14 -7.93
N ILE A 31 21.16 20.03 -6.61
CA ILE A 31 22.05 20.88 -5.78
C ILE A 31 23.49 20.33 -5.76
N GLY A 32 23.71 19.09 -6.24
CA GLY A 32 25.04 18.45 -6.30
C GLY A 32 25.33 17.48 -5.15
N SER A 33 24.36 17.23 -4.26
CA SER A 33 24.50 16.31 -3.12
C SER A 33 24.19 14.86 -3.51
N TYR A 34 25.08 14.26 -4.33
CA TYR A 34 24.86 12.93 -4.91
C TYR A 34 24.87 11.80 -3.87
N ARG A 35 25.79 11.86 -2.90
CA ARG A 35 25.96 10.84 -1.87
C ARG A 35 24.72 10.73 -1.00
N THR A 36 24.25 11.87 -0.53
CA THR A 36 23.07 11.99 0.33
C THR A 36 21.79 11.63 -0.42
N ALA A 37 21.67 12.03 -1.69
CA ALA A 37 20.54 11.63 -2.54
C ALA A 37 20.47 10.11 -2.73
N LEU A 38 21.60 9.43 -2.99
CA LEU A 38 21.65 7.98 -3.12
C LEU A 38 21.35 7.27 -1.78
N PHE A 39 21.91 7.77 -0.68
CA PHE A 39 21.62 7.25 0.64
C PHE A 39 20.12 7.40 0.99
N HIS A 40 19.53 8.57 0.73
CA HIS A 40 18.09 8.79 0.91
C HIS A 40 17.25 7.86 0.03
N LEU A 41 17.64 7.64 -1.23
CA LEU A 41 16.93 6.74 -2.15
C LEU A 41 16.85 5.31 -1.58
N ILE A 42 17.96 4.79 -1.05
CA ILE A 42 18.02 3.46 -0.45
C ILE A 42 17.15 3.38 0.81
N THR A 43 17.32 4.32 1.74
CA THR A 43 16.55 4.31 3.01
C THR A 43 15.05 4.52 2.78
N HIS A 44 14.70 5.33 1.78
CA HIS A 44 13.35 5.56 1.31
C HIS A 44 12.75 4.29 0.70
N ALA A 45 13.50 3.54 -0.11
CA ALA A 45 13.02 2.30 -0.72
C ALA A 45 12.62 1.26 0.33
N TYR A 46 13.43 1.06 1.37
CA TYR A 46 13.10 0.16 2.47
C TYR A 46 11.86 0.63 3.25
N SER A 47 11.81 1.91 3.61
CA SER A 47 10.67 2.49 4.34
C SER A 47 9.37 2.39 3.53
N LYS A 48 9.45 2.55 2.21
CA LYS A 48 8.30 2.38 1.30
C LYS A 48 7.89 0.94 1.12
N ALA A 49 8.83 0.03 0.95
CA ALA A 49 8.53 -1.39 0.87
C ALA A 49 7.76 -1.84 2.12
N LEU A 50 8.20 -1.40 3.30
CA LEU A 50 7.52 -1.65 4.56
C LEU A 50 6.09 -1.09 4.57
N LEU A 51 5.90 0.17 4.15
CA LEU A 51 4.57 0.80 4.13
C LEU A 51 3.61 0.16 3.11
N PHE A 52 4.09 -0.23 1.93
CA PHE A 52 3.26 -0.88 0.91
C PHE A 52 2.88 -2.30 1.32
N LEU A 53 3.78 -3.03 1.96
CA LEU A 53 3.50 -4.38 2.48
C LEU A 53 2.58 -4.31 3.71
N GLY A 54 2.76 -3.29 4.56
CA GLY A 54 1.84 -2.94 5.65
C GLY A 54 0.44 -2.57 5.14
N ALA A 55 0.33 -1.77 4.08
CA ALA A 55 -0.96 -1.46 3.46
C ALA A 55 -1.60 -2.70 2.82
N GLY A 56 -0.80 -3.57 2.18
CA GLY A 56 -1.27 -4.83 1.63
C GLY A 56 -1.85 -5.75 2.71
N SER A 57 -1.18 -5.83 3.86
CA SER A 57 -1.68 -6.59 5.00
C SER A 57 -3.00 -6.02 5.56
N ILE A 58 -3.09 -4.70 5.75
CA ILE A 58 -4.34 -4.03 6.17
C ILE A 58 -5.49 -4.35 5.20
N ILE A 59 -5.23 -4.27 3.89
CA ILE A 59 -6.26 -4.54 2.87
C ILE A 59 -6.71 -6.01 2.93
N HIS A 60 -5.79 -6.95 3.10
CA HIS A 60 -6.15 -8.37 3.18
C HIS A 60 -6.94 -8.68 4.46
N SER A 61 -6.61 -8.05 5.59
CA SER A 61 -7.36 -8.21 6.84
C SER A 61 -8.78 -7.62 6.77
N ILE A 62 -9.01 -6.62 5.93
CA ILE A 62 -10.30 -5.92 5.81
C ILE A 62 -11.20 -6.43 4.69
N GLU A 63 -10.61 -7.00 3.64
CA GLU A 63 -11.28 -7.56 2.47
C GLU A 63 -12.42 -8.54 2.83
N PRO A 64 -12.26 -9.48 3.78
CA PRO A 64 -13.33 -10.35 4.27
C PRO A 64 -14.59 -9.66 4.76
N ILE A 65 -14.45 -8.47 5.34
CA ILE A 65 -15.50 -7.77 6.10
C ILE A 65 -16.22 -6.78 5.20
N VAL A 66 -15.45 -6.07 4.38
CA VAL A 66 -15.92 -4.96 3.54
C VAL A 66 -16.27 -5.42 2.12
N GLY A 67 -15.76 -6.58 1.73
CA GLY A 67 -15.88 -7.13 0.39
C GLY A 67 -14.74 -6.70 -0.54
N TYR A 68 -14.51 -7.54 -1.56
CA TYR A 68 -13.47 -7.33 -2.56
C TYR A 68 -13.89 -6.28 -3.58
N SER A 69 -13.54 -5.02 -3.32
CA SER A 69 -13.64 -3.91 -4.28
C SER A 69 -12.61 -2.85 -3.89
N PRO A 70 -11.84 -2.29 -4.85
CA PRO A 70 -10.83 -1.28 -4.55
C PRO A 70 -11.42 -0.06 -3.84
N ASP A 71 -12.62 0.36 -4.25
CA ASP A 71 -13.32 1.54 -3.71
C ASP A 71 -13.77 1.35 -2.25
N LYS A 72 -13.83 0.09 -1.78
CA LYS A 72 -14.24 -0.25 -0.43
C LYS A 72 -13.06 -0.68 0.43
N SER A 73 -12.34 -1.74 0.05
CA SER A 73 -11.28 -2.34 0.88
C SER A 73 -10.02 -1.48 1.00
N GLN A 74 -9.82 -0.49 0.11
CA GLN A 74 -8.67 0.40 0.14
C GLN A 74 -9.00 1.80 0.68
N ASN A 75 -10.27 2.07 0.96
CA ASN A 75 -10.75 3.40 1.32
C ASN A 75 -10.52 3.68 2.81
N LEU A 76 -9.67 4.68 3.09
CA LEU A 76 -9.30 5.15 4.42
C LEU A 76 -10.49 5.61 5.27
N VAL A 77 -11.59 6.03 4.64
CA VAL A 77 -12.81 6.46 5.35
C VAL A 77 -13.56 5.29 5.95
N LEU A 78 -13.47 4.11 5.31
CA LEU A 78 -14.08 2.87 5.81
C LEU A 78 -13.13 2.13 6.77
N MET A 79 -11.84 2.44 6.72
CA MET A 79 -10.86 1.98 7.70
C MET A 79 -10.99 2.74 9.04
N GLY A 80 -10.38 2.20 10.09
CA GLY A 80 -10.35 2.80 11.42
C GLY A 80 -10.50 1.76 12.53
N GLY A 81 -9.91 2.02 13.69
CA GLY A 81 -10.01 1.14 14.85
C GLY A 81 -9.36 -0.24 14.71
N LEU A 82 -8.45 -0.42 13.73
CA LEU A 82 -7.73 -1.68 13.51
C LEU A 82 -6.66 -1.97 14.60
N THR A 83 -6.37 -1.00 15.47
CA THR A 83 -5.36 -1.09 16.52
C THR A 83 -5.43 -2.36 17.37
N LYS A 84 -6.64 -2.80 17.75
CA LYS A 84 -6.82 -3.96 18.64
C LYS A 84 -6.66 -5.31 17.93
N TYR A 85 -6.70 -5.31 16.60
CA TYR A 85 -6.90 -6.51 15.78
C TYR A 85 -5.65 -6.93 15.03
N ILE A 86 -4.81 -5.96 14.63
CA ILE A 86 -3.57 -6.19 13.87
C ILE A 86 -2.38 -5.46 14.50
N PRO A 87 -1.99 -5.78 15.75
CA PRO A 87 -0.94 -5.07 16.49
C PRO A 87 0.45 -5.12 15.84
N ILE A 88 0.82 -6.21 15.17
CA ILE A 88 2.14 -6.34 14.52
C ILE A 88 2.17 -5.48 13.26
N THR A 89 1.12 -5.56 12.41
CA THR A 89 0.99 -4.67 11.26
C THR A 89 0.92 -3.20 11.67
N ARG A 90 0.27 -2.87 12.79
CA ARG A 90 0.22 -1.50 13.33
C ARG A 90 1.61 -0.97 13.67
N THR A 91 2.37 -1.72 14.45
CA THR A 91 3.69 -1.28 14.91
C THR A 91 4.66 -1.16 13.75
N THR A 92 4.69 -2.14 12.84
CA THR A 92 5.51 -2.07 11.63
C THR A 92 5.13 -0.88 10.76
N PHE A 93 3.85 -0.67 10.44
CA PHE A 93 3.40 0.46 9.64
C PHE A 93 3.75 1.80 10.31
N LEU A 94 3.61 1.90 11.64
CA LEU A 94 4.03 3.08 12.41
C LEU A 94 5.53 3.34 12.25
N LEU A 95 6.39 2.34 12.42
CA LEU A 95 7.84 2.48 12.24
C LEU A 95 8.18 2.95 10.81
N GLY A 96 7.48 2.43 9.80
CA GLY A 96 7.61 2.89 8.42
C GLY A 96 7.21 4.36 8.23
N THR A 97 6.13 4.80 8.87
CA THR A 97 5.70 6.21 8.82
C THR A 97 6.69 7.12 9.54
N LEU A 98 7.16 6.74 10.74
CA LEU A 98 8.15 7.51 11.50
C LEU A 98 9.47 7.65 10.74
N SER A 99 9.92 6.56 10.12
CA SER A 99 11.10 6.58 9.25
C SER A 99 10.91 7.60 8.13
N LEU A 100 9.81 7.54 7.38
CA LEU A 100 9.58 8.44 6.25
C LEU A 100 9.38 9.92 6.65
N CYS A 101 8.79 10.16 7.83
CA CYS A 101 8.67 11.50 8.41
C CYS A 101 10.06 12.11 8.70
N GLY A 102 11.06 11.27 8.98
CA GLY A 102 12.39 11.70 9.38
C GLY A 102 12.44 12.03 10.86
N ILE A 103 12.05 11.08 11.71
CA ILE A 103 12.12 11.22 13.17
C ILE A 103 13.37 10.48 13.69
N PRO A 104 14.17 11.07 14.61
CA PRO A 104 15.25 10.33 15.28
C PRO A 104 14.64 9.13 16.01
N PRO A 105 15.09 7.87 15.83
CA PRO A 105 16.43 7.38 15.45
C PRO A 105 16.53 6.71 14.05
N PHE A 106 15.58 6.95 13.14
CA PHE A 106 15.52 6.20 11.86
C PHE A 106 16.50 6.70 10.80
N ALA A 107 16.84 5.85 9.85
CA ALA A 107 17.80 6.17 8.79
C ALA A 107 17.37 7.32 7.85
N CYS A 108 16.06 7.44 7.60
CA CYS A 108 15.55 8.53 6.78
C CYS A 108 15.67 9.89 7.47
N PHE A 109 15.88 9.96 8.80
CA PHE A 109 16.16 11.23 9.49
C PHE A 109 17.48 11.81 9.02
N TRP A 110 18.58 11.07 9.17
CA TRP A 110 19.93 11.51 8.80
C TRP A 110 20.01 12.00 7.35
N SER A 111 19.53 11.19 6.42
CA SER A 111 19.54 11.57 5.00
C SER A 111 18.65 12.78 4.67
N LYS A 112 17.51 12.95 5.35
CA LYS A 112 16.58 14.04 5.06
C LYS A 112 17.03 15.36 5.66
N ASP A 113 17.69 15.30 6.82
CA ASP A 113 18.31 16.44 7.50
C ASP A 113 19.50 16.97 6.69
N GLU A 114 20.35 16.08 6.19
CA GLU A 114 21.48 16.44 5.34
C GLU A 114 21.02 17.10 4.02
N ILE A 115 20.00 16.55 3.34
CA ILE A 115 19.39 17.20 2.15
C ILE A 115 18.84 18.58 2.51
N LEU A 116 18.21 18.72 3.68
CA LEU A 116 17.67 20.00 4.12
C LEU A 116 18.81 21.01 4.32
N SER A 117 19.85 20.63 5.05
CA SER A 117 21.05 21.44 5.31
C SER A 117 21.71 21.90 3.99
N ASP A 118 21.97 20.97 3.07
CA ASP A 118 22.54 21.26 1.76
C ASP A 118 21.66 22.21 0.94
N SER A 119 20.33 22.06 1.06
CA SER A 119 19.38 22.95 0.39
C SER A 119 19.45 24.38 0.92
N TRP A 120 19.58 24.55 2.24
CA TRP A 120 19.75 25.87 2.87
C TRP A 120 21.08 26.52 2.49
N LEU A 121 22.17 25.74 2.42
CA LEU A 121 23.49 26.21 2.00
C LEU A 121 23.51 26.66 0.54
N TYR A 122 22.79 25.96 -0.33
CA TYR A 122 22.70 26.31 -1.75
C TYR A 122 21.83 27.55 -1.99
N SER A 123 20.61 27.58 -1.45
CA SER A 123 19.78 28.78 -1.48
C SER A 123 18.63 28.73 -0.48
N THR A 124 18.29 29.88 0.09
CA THR A 124 17.16 30.02 1.02
C THR A 124 15.82 29.56 0.41
N THR A 125 15.60 29.79 -0.89
CA THR A 125 14.34 29.42 -1.57
C THR A 125 14.17 27.91 -1.65
N PHE A 126 15.21 27.17 -2.06
CA PHE A 126 15.17 25.71 -2.07
C PHE A 126 15.07 25.11 -0.66
N GLY A 127 15.75 25.70 0.33
CA GLY A 127 15.61 25.33 1.74
C GLY A 127 14.15 25.44 2.24
N ILE A 128 13.45 26.54 1.94
CA ILE A 128 12.04 26.72 2.30
C ILE A 128 11.14 25.67 1.63
N ILE A 129 11.35 25.40 0.34
CA ILE A 129 10.58 24.40 -0.42
C ILE A 129 10.80 22.99 0.16
N ALA A 130 12.05 22.63 0.45
CA ALA A 130 12.43 21.36 1.05
C ALA A 130 11.78 21.19 2.43
N TYR A 131 11.88 22.22 3.29
CA TYR A 131 11.28 22.23 4.62
C TYR A 131 9.76 22.08 4.59
N PHE A 132 9.07 22.87 3.75
CA PHE A 132 7.62 22.77 3.61
C PHE A 132 7.18 21.41 3.06
N THR A 133 7.93 20.86 2.11
CA THR A 133 7.67 19.52 1.56
C THR A 133 7.86 18.45 2.64
N ALA A 134 8.91 18.54 3.46
CA ALA A 134 9.15 17.64 4.59
C ALA A 134 8.01 17.70 5.61
N GLY A 135 7.53 18.89 5.98
CA GLY A 135 6.37 19.07 6.86
C GLY A 135 5.09 18.44 6.29
N LEU A 136 4.80 18.68 5.00
CA LEU A 136 3.67 18.05 4.32
C LEU A 136 3.78 16.53 4.31
N THR A 137 5.01 15.99 4.16
CA THR A 137 5.23 14.54 4.21
C THR A 137 4.85 13.91 5.54
N ALA A 138 5.21 14.57 6.64
CA ALA A 138 4.81 14.13 7.95
C ALA A 138 3.29 14.18 8.11
N PHE A 139 2.67 15.29 7.72
CA PHE A 139 1.23 15.49 7.86
C PHE A 139 0.41 14.44 7.12
N TYR A 140 0.67 14.20 5.81
CA TYR A 140 -0.14 13.20 5.08
C TYR A 140 0.13 11.77 5.55
N MET A 141 1.35 11.45 6.02
CA MET A 141 1.66 10.10 6.51
C MET A 141 0.99 9.81 7.84
N PHE A 142 1.07 10.74 8.78
CA PHE A 142 0.35 10.62 10.05
C PHE A 142 -1.17 10.60 9.83
N ARG A 143 -1.70 11.39 8.89
CA ARG A 143 -3.12 11.31 8.51
C ARG A 143 -3.51 9.90 8.08
N VAL A 144 -2.73 9.26 7.21
CA VAL A 144 -3.00 7.88 6.77
C VAL A 144 -2.96 6.94 7.97
N TYR A 145 -1.92 7.01 8.81
CA TYR A 145 -1.78 6.17 10.01
C TYR A 145 -2.98 6.28 10.98
N LEU A 146 -3.36 7.51 11.33
CA LEU A 146 -4.44 7.76 12.27
C LEU A 146 -5.79 7.31 11.71
N LEU A 147 -6.05 7.56 10.42
CA LEU A 147 -7.29 7.10 9.76
C LEU A 147 -7.38 5.57 9.69
N THR A 148 -6.26 4.87 9.53
CA THR A 148 -6.26 3.40 9.43
C THR A 148 -6.39 2.73 10.79
N PHE A 149 -5.63 3.16 11.80
CA PHE A 149 -5.48 2.41 13.04
C PHE A 149 -6.28 2.97 14.21
N ASP A 150 -6.42 4.29 14.30
CA ASP A 150 -7.08 4.95 15.41
C ASP A 150 -8.58 5.18 15.11
N GLY A 151 -9.32 5.56 16.16
CA GLY A 151 -10.76 5.69 16.13
C GLY A 151 -11.51 4.37 16.36
N TYR A 152 -12.79 4.37 16.00
CA TYR A 152 -13.67 3.21 16.13
C TYR A 152 -13.72 2.45 14.81
N LEU A 153 -13.96 1.13 14.87
CA LEU A 153 -14.26 0.35 13.68
C LEU A 153 -15.48 0.94 12.97
N ARG A 154 -15.29 1.41 11.73
CA ARG A 154 -16.32 2.13 10.96
C ARG A 154 -17.21 1.20 10.13
N PHE A 155 -17.10 -0.11 10.31
CA PHE A 155 -18.00 -1.11 9.70
C PHE A 155 -19.36 -1.10 10.42
N HIS A 156 -20.13 -0.02 10.26
CA HIS A 156 -21.57 -0.19 10.33
C HIS A 156 -21.96 -1.08 9.17
N PHE A 157 -22.73 -2.15 9.46
CA PHE A 157 -23.27 -3.07 8.47
C PHE A 157 -24.07 -2.30 7.40
N GLN A 158 -23.38 -1.83 6.36
CA GLN A 158 -23.95 -1.20 5.18
C GLN A 158 -24.73 -2.22 4.32
N ASP A 159 -24.90 -3.45 4.82
CA ASP A 159 -25.68 -4.52 4.18
C ASP A 159 -27.03 -4.78 4.88
N TYR A 160 -27.47 -3.96 5.86
CA TYR A 160 -28.85 -4.01 6.37
C TYR A 160 -29.77 -2.90 5.83
N SER A 161 -29.27 -1.98 4.99
CA SER A 161 -30.09 -0.89 4.43
C SER A 161 -30.65 -1.18 3.03
N ASN A 162 -31.01 -2.44 2.73
CA ASN A 162 -31.83 -2.74 1.55
C ASN A 162 -33.07 -3.59 1.86
N SER A 163 -33.43 -3.72 3.14
CA SER A 163 -34.70 -4.32 3.56
C SER A 163 -35.43 -3.40 4.55
N LYS A 164 -36.34 -2.60 3.98
CA LYS A 164 -37.50 -1.91 4.58
C LYS A 164 -37.25 -0.75 5.56
N THR A 165 -37.37 0.46 5.02
CA THR A 165 -38.42 1.46 5.34
C THR A 165 -38.69 2.19 4.01
N GLY A 166 -39.87 2.22 3.41
CA GLY A 166 -41.14 2.69 3.96
C GLY A 166 -41.34 4.14 3.52
N LEU A 167 -42.11 4.35 2.44
CA LEU A 167 -42.77 5.60 2.04
C LEU A 167 -41.92 6.65 1.29
N SER A 168 -41.46 6.31 0.08
CA SER A 168 -41.45 7.33 -0.97
C SER A 168 -42.90 7.51 -1.45
N TYR A 169 -43.53 8.60 -1.02
CA TYR A 169 -44.70 9.14 -1.71
C TYR A 169 -44.28 9.44 -3.16
N SER A 170 -44.49 8.49 -4.07
CA SER A 170 -44.64 8.84 -5.47
C SER A 170 -46.06 9.39 -5.62
N ILE A 171 -46.20 10.70 -5.54
CA ILE A 171 -47.37 11.39 -6.09
C ILE A 171 -47.33 11.09 -7.59
N THR A 172 -48.02 10.02 -8.00
CA THR A 172 -48.33 9.76 -9.38
C THR A 172 -49.40 10.76 -9.78
N LEU A 173 -48.98 11.87 -10.37
CA LEU A 173 -49.86 12.97 -10.79
C LEU A 173 -50.71 12.63 -12.03
N TRP A 174 -50.83 11.36 -12.40
CA TRP A 174 -51.64 10.93 -13.54
C TRP A 174 -52.22 9.51 -13.36
N GLY A 175 -53.48 9.47 -12.93
CA GLY A 175 -54.55 8.61 -13.45
C GLY A 175 -54.40 7.08 -13.49
N LYS A 176 -55.09 6.42 -12.52
CA LYS A 176 -55.93 5.21 -12.67
C LYS A 176 -55.29 3.91 -13.21
N ASN A 177 -55.23 2.86 -12.37
CA ASN A 177 -56.32 1.87 -12.24
C ASN A 177 -55.94 0.70 -11.30
N THR A 178 -56.98 0.19 -10.65
CA THR A 178 -57.07 -0.91 -9.68
C THR A 178 -56.36 -2.22 -10.06
N SER A 179 -55.81 -2.96 -9.08
CA SER A 179 -56.37 -4.26 -8.66
C SER A 179 -55.52 -5.02 -7.63
N ASN A 180 -56.25 -5.64 -6.70
CA ASN A 180 -56.02 -6.92 -6.02
C ASN A 180 -54.96 -7.03 -4.90
N ARG A 181 -55.49 -7.05 -3.66
CA ARG A 181 -54.92 -7.82 -2.54
C ARG A 181 -54.78 -9.30 -2.94
N PRO A 182 -53.74 -9.98 -2.44
CA PRO A 182 -53.93 -11.29 -1.86
C PRO A 182 -53.48 -11.29 -0.40
N ASN A 183 -54.40 -11.73 0.45
CA ASN A 183 -54.08 -12.23 1.78
C ASN A 183 -53.73 -13.70 1.62
N SER A 184 -52.53 -14.11 2.01
CA SER A 184 -52.25 -15.50 2.38
C SER A 184 -51.05 -15.56 3.32
N ASN A 185 -51.33 -16.01 4.55
CA ASN A 185 -50.33 -16.56 5.45
C ASN A 185 -49.64 -17.74 4.76
N ILE A 186 -48.33 -17.65 4.55
CA ILE A 186 -47.49 -18.81 4.27
C ILE A 186 -46.18 -18.64 5.05
N ASN A 187 -45.92 -19.64 5.90
CA ASN A 187 -44.69 -19.86 6.67
C ASN A 187 -43.43 -19.62 5.82
N PHE A 188 -42.50 -18.77 6.30
CA PHE A 188 -41.19 -18.61 5.67
C PHE A 188 -40.15 -19.52 6.32
N SER A 189 -39.89 -20.65 5.66
CA SER A 189 -38.62 -21.37 5.78
C SER A 189 -37.51 -20.56 5.10
N ILE A 190 -36.36 -20.47 5.77
CA ILE A 190 -35.14 -19.87 5.22
C ILE A 190 -34.66 -20.73 4.05
N SER A 191 -34.78 -20.19 2.84
CA SER A 191 -34.17 -20.76 1.64
C SER A 191 -33.16 -19.78 1.05
N THR A 192 -31.98 -20.31 0.76
CA THR A 192 -30.86 -19.64 0.10
C THR A 192 -31.25 -19.17 -1.29
N ILE A 193 -31.32 -17.86 -1.47
CA ILE A 193 -31.65 -17.24 -2.77
C ILE A 193 -30.42 -17.32 -3.68
N GLN A 194 -30.47 -18.20 -4.67
CA GLN A 194 -29.55 -18.18 -5.82
C GLN A 194 -30.02 -17.08 -6.79
N LYS A 195 -29.29 -15.96 -6.84
CA LYS A 195 -29.49 -14.96 -7.90
C LYS A 195 -28.85 -15.46 -9.20
N LYS A 196 -29.66 -16.11 -10.04
CA LYS A 196 -29.33 -16.48 -11.41
C LYS A 196 -29.64 -15.28 -12.31
N VAL A 197 -28.62 -14.54 -12.74
CA VAL A 197 -28.79 -13.53 -13.80
C VAL A 197 -28.61 -14.24 -15.14
N PHE A 198 -29.71 -14.43 -15.88
CA PHE A 198 -29.65 -14.89 -17.27
C PHE A 198 -29.36 -13.68 -18.17
N PHE A 199 -28.12 -13.58 -18.65
CA PHE A 199 -27.84 -12.71 -19.79
C PHE A 199 -28.20 -13.46 -21.08
N PHE A 200 -29.32 -13.07 -21.67
CA PHE A 200 -29.81 -13.62 -22.93
C PHE A 200 -28.90 -13.16 -24.08
N SER A 201 -27.86 -13.93 -24.39
CA SER A 201 -27.11 -13.77 -25.63
C SER A 201 -27.82 -14.55 -26.74
N LYS A 202 -28.59 -13.84 -27.57
CA LYS A 202 -29.08 -14.37 -28.85
C LYS A 202 -27.87 -14.62 -29.77
N LYS A 203 -27.43 -15.87 -29.92
CA LYS A 203 -26.79 -16.32 -31.17
C LYS A 203 -27.23 -17.73 -31.55
N LYS A 204 -27.58 -17.85 -32.84
CA LYS A 204 -28.17 -18.99 -33.53
C LYS A 204 -27.27 -20.23 -33.52
N LYS A 205 -27.95 -21.37 -33.43
CA LYS A 205 -27.65 -22.75 -33.88
C LYS A 205 -26.35 -22.94 -34.71
N ASN A 206 -25.51 -23.87 -34.27
CA ASN A 206 -25.41 -25.19 -34.91
C ASN A 206 -24.66 -26.19 -34.04
N SER A 207 -25.14 -27.43 -34.09
CA SER A 207 -24.73 -28.60 -33.33
C SER A 207 -23.38 -29.15 -33.80
N VAL A 208 -22.35 -29.14 -32.95
CA VAL A 208 -21.39 -30.25 -32.84
C VAL A 208 -20.88 -30.31 -31.40
N ARG A 209 -21.11 -31.47 -30.81
CA ARG A 209 -20.54 -32.03 -29.58
C ARG A 209 -19.07 -31.64 -29.37
N ASN A 210 -18.82 -30.71 -28.44
CA ASN A 210 -17.55 -30.61 -27.71
C ASN A 210 -17.87 -30.52 -26.22
N LYS A 211 -17.52 -31.58 -25.47
CA LYS A 211 -17.39 -31.52 -24.01
C LYS A 211 -16.26 -30.54 -23.71
N ILE A 212 -16.58 -29.27 -23.54
CA ILE A 212 -15.71 -28.38 -22.80
C ILE A 212 -16.14 -28.57 -21.34
N CYS A 213 -15.29 -29.27 -20.59
CA CYS A 213 -15.35 -29.22 -19.14
C CYS A 213 -15.05 -27.77 -18.75
N ASP A 214 -16.11 -27.02 -18.43
CA ASP A 214 -15.95 -25.73 -17.77
C ASP A 214 -15.39 -26.00 -16.38
N PHE A 215 -14.06 -25.95 -16.26
CA PHE A 215 -13.38 -25.87 -14.97
C PHE A 215 -13.76 -24.54 -14.32
N HIS A 216 -14.89 -24.55 -13.62
CA HIS A 216 -15.31 -23.45 -12.78
C HIS A 216 -14.37 -23.45 -11.56
N PHE A 217 -13.26 -22.71 -11.65
CA PHE A 217 -12.45 -22.40 -10.48
C PHE A 217 -13.27 -21.52 -9.54
N TYR A 218 -14.02 -22.16 -8.65
CA TYR A 218 -14.62 -21.55 -7.48
C TYR A 218 -13.51 -21.19 -6.49
N PHE A 219 -12.80 -20.10 -6.73
CA PHE A 219 -11.92 -19.52 -5.71
C PHE A 219 -12.72 -18.60 -4.79
N GLY A 220 -13.65 -19.20 -4.06
CA GLY A 220 -14.44 -18.51 -3.04
C GLY A 220 -13.97 -18.94 -1.65
N LYS A 221 -12.87 -18.37 -1.15
CA LYS A 221 -12.56 -18.48 0.28
C LYS A 221 -13.72 -17.83 1.04
N LYS A 222 -14.53 -18.65 1.72
CA LYS A 222 -15.55 -18.15 2.68
C LYS A 222 -14.81 -17.65 3.91
N TYR A 223 -14.60 -16.35 4.00
CA TYR A 223 -14.08 -15.76 5.22
C TYR A 223 -15.20 -15.71 6.26
N THR A 224 -15.07 -16.50 7.32
CA THR A 224 -16.03 -16.58 8.44
C THR A 224 -15.70 -15.60 9.56
N SER A 225 -14.67 -14.75 9.40
CA SER A 225 -14.20 -13.86 10.45
C SER A 225 -15.06 -12.60 10.55
N LYS A 226 -15.75 -12.46 11.69
CA LYS A 226 -16.54 -11.27 12.04
C LYS A 226 -15.68 -10.03 12.34
N TYR A 227 -14.38 -10.23 12.58
CA TYR A 227 -13.41 -9.19 12.91
C TYR A 227 -12.16 -9.32 12.04
N PRO A 228 -11.42 -8.22 11.81
CA PRO A 228 -10.17 -8.30 11.09
C PRO A 228 -9.21 -9.07 11.98
N ASN A 229 -8.47 -9.99 11.39
CA ASN A 229 -7.44 -10.74 12.09
C ASN A 229 -6.08 -10.39 11.50
N GLU A 230 -5.06 -10.57 12.32
CA GLU A 230 -3.67 -10.57 11.86
C GLU A 230 -3.42 -11.71 10.88
N LEU A 231 -2.43 -11.51 10.01
CA LEU A 231 -2.18 -12.39 8.88
C LEU A 231 -1.25 -13.53 9.25
N ASP A 232 -1.23 -14.52 8.38
CA ASP A 232 -0.34 -15.66 8.49
C ASP A 232 1.13 -15.22 8.54
N ASN A 233 1.97 -16.05 9.17
CA ASN A 233 3.40 -15.80 9.36
C ASN A 233 4.15 -15.51 8.05
N THR A 234 3.64 -15.96 6.90
CA THR A 234 4.20 -15.70 5.57
C THR A 234 4.17 -14.22 5.17
N MET A 235 3.19 -13.44 5.64
CA MET A 235 3.11 -12.00 5.42
C MET A 235 3.78 -11.19 6.54
N LEU A 236 3.80 -11.73 7.77
CA LEU A 236 4.42 -11.06 8.92
C LEU A 236 5.95 -11.13 8.90
N PHE A 237 6.52 -12.27 8.48
CA PHE A 237 7.96 -12.46 8.39
C PHE A 237 8.68 -11.38 7.54
N PRO A 238 8.25 -11.07 6.29
CA PRO A 238 8.88 -10.01 5.52
C PRO A 238 8.68 -8.61 6.13
N LEU A 239 7.57 -8.34 6.84
CA LEU A 239 7.40 -7.07 7.58
C LEU A 239 8.47 -6.89 8.64
N LEU A 240 8.70 -7.92 9.46
CA LEU A 240 9.69 -7.87 10.55
C LEU A 240 11.11 -7.73 10.01
N ILE A 241 11.44 -8.44 8.92
CA ILE A 241 12.74 -8.28 8.25
C ILE A 241 12.93 -6.85 7.76
N LEU A 242 11.93 -6.27 7.10
CA LEU A 242 12.01 -4.90 6.61
C LEU A 242 12.17 -3.89 7.75
N VAL A 243 11.50 -4.10 8.90
CA VAL A 243 11.69 -3.25 10.09
C VAL A 243 13.14 -3.23 10.52
N ILE A 244 13.76 -4.41 10.64
CA ILE A 244 15.18 -4.55 11.00
C ILE A 244 16.03 -3.73 10.03
N PHE A 245 15.86 -3.93 8.72
CA PHE A 245 16.60 -3.13 7.73
C PHE A 245 16.39 -1.63 7.88
N THR A 246 15.16 -1.16 8.08
CA THR A 246 14.87 0.29 8.22
C THR A 246 15.52 0.92 9.47
N MET A 247 15.71 0.15 10.54
CA MET A 247 16.42 0.59 11.75
C MET A 247 17.94 0.57 11.56
N PHE A 248 18.50 -0.54 11.08
CA PHE A 248 19.96 -0.73 11.01
C PHE A 248 20.64 0.12 9.94
N ILE A 249 19.98 0.40 8.81
CA ILE A 249 20.56 1.23 7.75
C ILE A 249 20.90 2.66 8.26
N GLY A 250 20.25 3.13 9.32
CA GLY A 250 20.52 4.44 9.92
C GLY A 250 21.85 4.49 10.65
N VAL A 251 22.24 3.40 11.32
CA VAL A 251 23.54 3.28 12.00
C VAL A 251 24.67 3.31 10.99
N ILE A 252 24.48 2.67 9.83
CA ILE A 252 25.42 2.72 8.71
C ILE A 252 25.48 4.13 8.11
N GLY A 253 24.34 4.83 8.07
CA GLY A 253 24.20 6.23 7.65
C GLY A 253 25.16 7.19 8.35
N ILE A 254 25.22 7.11 9.69
CA ILE A 254 26.03 7.99 10.54
C ILE A 254 27.54 7.86 10.22
N HIS A 255 27.99 6.66 9.84
CA HIS A 255 29.40 6.42 9.54
C HIS A 255 29.83 7.03 8.19
N PHE A 256 28.89 7.47 7.34
CA PHE A 256 29.27 8.18 6.12
C PHE A 256 29.87 9.56 6.43
N ASP A 257 29.48 10.24 7.51
CA ASP A 257 29.95 11.60 7.80
C ASP A 257 31.40 11.68 8.33
N GLU A 258 31.94 10.62 8.93
CA GLU A 258 33.12 10.74 9.80
C GLU A 258 34.45 10.20 9.24
N SER A 259 34.65 10.06 7.92
CA SER A 259 35.98 9.66 7.42
C SER A 259 36.47 10.40 6.18
N THR A 260 37.17 11.51 6.43
CA THR A 260 38.42 11.83 5.74
C THR A 260 39.29 10.58 5.54
N ILE A 261 39.65 10.32 4.27
CA ILE A 261 40.71 9.42 3.76
C ILE A 261 40.38 7.91 3.75
N GLY A 262 39.68 7.48 2.70
CA GLY A 262 39.63 6.10 2.22
C GLY A 262 38.50 5.89 1.20
N PRO A 263 38.60 4.95 0.23
CA PRO A 263 37.45 4.65 -0.62
C PRO A 263 36.36 4.02 0.25
N ASP A 264 35.27 4.78 0.43
CA ASP A 264 34.03 4.47 1.14
C ASP A 264 33.63 3.00 1.02
N LEU A 265 33.13 2.40 2.10
CA LEU A 265 32.70 0.99 2.16
C LEU A 265 31.72 0.62 1.01
N LEU A 266 30.86 1.56 0.60
CA LEU A 266 29.97 1.42 -0.54
C LEU A 266 30.71 1.46 -1.89
N SER A 267 31.73 2.32 -2.01
CA SER A 267 32.59 2.35 -3.20
C SER A 267 33.43 1.07 -3.29
N LYS A 268 33.97 0.56 -2.17
CA LYS A 268 34.64 -0.75 -2.08
C LYS A 268 33.72 -1.90 -2.42
N TRP A 269 32.47 -1.87 -1.97
CA TRP A 269 31.49 -2.91 -2.28
C TRP A 269 31.07 -2.87 -3.77
N LEU A 270 30.84 -1.68 -4.32
CA LEU A 270 30.53 -1.50 -5.73
C LEU A 270 31.73 -1.82 -6.64
N THR A 271 32.96 -1.48 -6.26
CA THR A 271 34.16 -1.88 -7.01
C THR A 271 34.44 -3.38 -6.87
N SER A 272 34.23 -3.98 -5.70
CA SER A 272 34.31 -5.42 -5.48
C SER A 272 33.27 -6.20 -6.29
N SER A 273 32.07 -5.65 -6.51
CA SER A 273 31.07 -6.28 -7.39
C SER A 273 31.48 -6.21 -8.87
N LYS A 274 32.18 -5.14 -9.29
CA LYS A 274 32.69 -5.00 -10.65
C LYS A 274 33.84 -5.97 -10.92
N THR A 275 34.76 -6.13 -9.97
CA THR A 275 35.85 -7.12 -10.11
C THR A 275 35.30 -8.54 -10.17
N PHE A 276 34.29 -8.89 -9.35
CA PHE A 276 33.65 -10.20 -9.38
C PHE A 276 32.93 -10.48 -10.72
N LEU A 277 32.26 -9.48 -11.31
CA LEU A 277 31.61 -9.62 -12.62
C LEU A 277 32.63 -9.74 -13.77
N VAL A 278 33.73 -8.99 -13.75
CA VAL A 278 34.82 -9.09 -14.74
C VAL A 278 35.53 -10.45 -14.64
N GLU A 279 35.71 -10.97 -13.43
CA GLU A 279 36.32 -12.29 -13.23
C GLU A 279 35.40 -13.43 -13.72
N ASN A 280 34.08 -13.30 -13.54
CA ASN A 280 33.10 -14.23 -14.09
C ASN A 280 32.96 -14.13 -15.63
N SER A 281 33.07 -12.93 -16.22
CA SER A 281 33.08 -12.79 -17.69
C SER A 281 34.32 -13.42 -18.31
N ASN A 282 35.49 -13.27 -17.67
CA ASN A 282 36.74 -13.87 -18.14
C ASN A 282 36.75 -15.39 -17.97
N LYS A 283 36.15 -15.93 -16.90
CA LYS A 283 35.94 -17.39 -16.75
C LYS A 283 35.00 -17.96 -17.82
N ASN A 284 33.93 -17.25 -18.15
CA ASN A 284 33.02 -17.68 -19.22
C ASN A 284 33.69 -17.60 -20.60
N LEU A 285 34.45 -16.53 -20.89
CA LEU A 285 35.16 -16.40 -22.16
C LEU A 285 36.22 -17.50 -22.35
N ASN A 286 36.97 -17.84 -21.29
CA ASN A 286 37.94 -18.93 -21.31
C ASN A 286 37.30 -20.33 -21.42
N SER A 287 36.03 -20.49 -21.04
CA SER A 287 35.32 -21.76 -21.18
C SER A 287 34.91 -22.06 -22.63
N TYR A 288 34.71 -21.04 -23.47
CA TYR A 288 34.45 -21.20 -24.90
C TYR A 288 35.71 -21.48 -25.72
N THR A 289 36.89 -21.08 -25.24
CA THR A 289 38.18 -21.36 -25.90
C THR A 289 38.74 -22.75 -25.61
N PHE A 290 38.08 -23.57 -24.78
CA PHE A 290 38.47 -24.95 -24.50
C PHE A 290 37.68 -26.00 -25.31
N LEU A 291 36.71 -25.56 -26.12
CA LEU A 291 35.83 -26.43 -26.92
C LEU A 291 36.00 -26.24 -28.44
N GLN A 292 37.12 -25.68 -28.90
CA GLN A 292 37.45 -25.58 -30.32
C GLN A 292 38.79 -26.26 -30.64
#